data_AF-A0A2E1YS78-F1
#
_entry.id   AF-A0A2E1YS78-F1
#
_cell.length_a   1.000
_cell.length_b   1.000
_cell.length_c   1.000
_cell.angle_alpha   90.00
_cell.angle_beta   90.00
_cell.angle_gamma   90.00
#
_symmetry.space_group_name_H-M   'P 1'
#
loop_
_entity.id
_entity.type
_entity.pdbx_description
1 polymer ?
#
loop_
_entity_poly.entity_id
_entity_poly.type
_entity_poly.pdbx_seq_one_letter_code
_entity_poly.pdbx_strand_id
1 'polypeptide(L)' 'MKGLKKRNYTKGDDDETIFLEPLNIILDSGKSPAETWKNLFLGEWNNNVDMIYETNYFKVLKKNEKI' A
#
# COMPACT_ATOMS: atom_id res chain seq x y z
N MET A 1 1.44 5.22 -16.99
CA MET A 1 0.29 6.12 -16.72
C MET A 1 -0.54 6.55 -17.95
N LYS A 2 0.03 6.70 -19.16
CA LYS A 2 -0.74 7.15 -20.34
C LYS A 2 -1.91 6.24 -20.75
N GLY A 3 -1.85 4.94 -20.47
CA GLY A 3 -2.89 3.97 -20.84
C GLY A 3 -4.19 4.11 -20.04
N LEU A 4 -4.11 4.20 -18.71
CA LEU A 4 -5.28 4.37 -17.84
C LEU A 4 -6.01 5.69 -18.11
N LYS A 5 -5.26 6.79 -18.19
CA LYS A 5 -5.82 8.11 -18.55
C LYS A 5 -6.55 8.11 -19.90
N LYS A 6 -6.05 7.36 -20.89
CA LYS A 6 -6.67 7.25 -22.21
C LYS A 6 -8.03 6.55 -22.22
N ARG A 7 -8.35 5.77 -21.19
CA ARG A 7 -9.67 5.10 -21.10
C ARG A 7 -10.80 6.06 -20.73
N ASN A 8 -10.46 7.24 -20.19
CA ASN A 8 -11.40 8.29 -19.84
C ASN A 8 -12.56 7.81 -18.95
N TYR A 9 -12.29 6.85 -18.07
CA TYR A 9 -13.23 6.41 -17.06
C TYR A 9 -12.95 7.18 -15.77
N THR A 10 -14.00 7.77 -15.22
CA THR A 10 -13.94 8.57 -13.99
C THR A 10 -14.94 8.03 -12.98
N LYS A 11 -14.59 8.11 -11.70
CA LYS A 11 -15.48 7.81 -10.58
C LYS A 11 -15.40 8.95 -9.58
N GLY A 12 -16.40 9.83 -9.60
CA GLY A 12 -16.31 11.12 -8.89
C GLY A 12 -15.34 12.06 -9.60
N ASP A 13 -14.51 12.76 -8.82
CA ASP A 13 -13.50 13.69 -9.34
C ASP A 13 -12.19 13.00 -9.78
N ASP A 14 -12.05 11.70 -9.50
CA ASP A 14 -10.84 10.94 -9.78
C ASP A 14 -10.95 10.09 -11.06
N ASP A 15 -9.83 9.98 -11.77
CA ASP A 15 -9.63 9.01 -12.85
C ASP A 15 -8.99 7.72 -12.31
N GLU A 16 -8.91 6.68 -13.15
CA GLU A 16 -8.38 5.37 -12.77
C GLU A 16 -6.90 5.36 -12.39
N THR A 17 -6.17 6.47 -12.55
CA THR A 17 -4.80 6.57 -12.05
C THR A 17 -4.71 6.59 -10.54
N ILE A 18 -5.82 6.86 -9.83
CA ILE A 18 -5.87 6.73 -8.36
C ILE A 18 -5.50 5.32 -7.88
N PHE A 19 -5.83 4.27 -8.65
CA PHE A 19 -5.46 2.90 -8.31
C PHE A 19 -3.95 2.64 -8.35
N LEU A 20 -3.17 3.54 -8.95
CA LEU A 20 -1.71 3.47 -8.96
C LEU A 20 -1.06 4.14 -7.74
N GLU A 21 -1.83 4.84 -6.89
CA GLU A 21 -1.29 5.49 -5.69
C GLU A 21 -0.47 4.52 -4.82
N PRO A 22 -0.96 3.29 -4.47
CA PRO A 22 -0.15 2.36 -3.68
C PRO A 22 1.15 1.92 -4.36
N LEU A 23 1.12 1.76 -5.70
CA LEU A 23 2.29 1.40 -6.48
C LEU A 23 3.36 2.51 -6.45
N ASN A 24 2.95 3.77 -6.53
CA ASN A 24 3.88 4.90 -6.43
C ASN A 24 4.54 4.95 -5.04
N ILE A 25 3.77 4.74 -3.96
CA ILE A 25 4.32 4.70 -2.60
C ILE A 25 5.37 3.58 -2.45
N ILE A 26 5.09 2.40 -3.01
CA ILE A 26 6.03 1.27 -3.00
C ILE A 26 7.32 1.64 -3.73
N LEU A 27 7.21 2.21 -4.93
CA LEU A 27 8.36 2.67 -5.72
C LEU A 27 9.18 3.73 -4.99
N ASP A 28 8.54 4.73 -4.40
CA ASP A 28 9.21 5.80 -3.65
C ASP A 28 9.89 5.28 -2.38
N SER A 29 9.30 4.28 -1.73
CA SER A 29 9.87 3.66 -0.53
C SER A 29 11.06 2.74 -0.81
N GLY A 30 11.17 2.24 -2.04
CA GLY A 30 12.15 1.22 -2.43
C GLY A 30 11.98 -0.14 -1.75
N LYS A 31 10.88 -0.36 -1.01
CA LYS A 31 10.60 -1.59 -0.26
C LYS A 31 9.39 -2.31 -0.83
N SER A 32 9.55 -3.58 -1.12
CA SER A 32 8.45 -4.46 -1.51
C SER A 32 7.46 -4.69 -0.36
N PRO A 33 6.20 -5.09 -0.65
CA PRO A 33 5.25 -5.50 0.39
C PRO A 33 5.81 -6.55 1.36
N ALA A 34 6.55 -7.53 0.82
CA ALA A 34 7.14 -8.60 1.61
C ALA A 34 8.22 -8.09 2.59
N GLU A 35 9.05 -7.13 2.16
CA GLU A 35 10.04 -6.51 3.03
C GLU A 35 9.38 -5.69 4.14
N THR A 36 8.30 -4.97 3.83
CA THR A 36 7.51 -4.25 4.83
C THR A 36 6.94 -5.20 5.89
N TRP A 37 6.34 -6.31 5.47
CA TRP A 37 5.80 -7.32 6.40
C TRP A 37 6.89 -8.00 7.21
N LYS A 38 8.03 -8.32 6.60
CA LYS A 38 9.19 -8.86 7.32
C LYS A 38 9.66 -7.91 8.42
N ASN A 39 9.71 -6.60 8.14
CA ASN A 39 10.11 -5.61 9.14
C ASN A 39 9.08 -5.48 10.27
N LEU A 40 7.78 -5.55 9.97
CA LEU A 40 6.71 -5.55 10.99
C LEU A 40 6.78 -6.82 11.84
N PHE A 41 6.94 -7.99 11.21
CA PHE A 41 7.09 -9.27 11.87
C PHE A 41 8.26 -9.27 12.88
N LEU A 42 9.43 -8.80 12.45
CA LEU A 42 10.62 -8.72 13.31
C LEU A 42 10.56 -7.58 14.34
N GLY A 43 9.64 -6.63 14.17
CA GLY A 43 9.48 -5.45 15.01
C GLY A 43 8.16 -5.46 15.78
N GLU A 44 7.22 -4.63 15.33
CA GLU A 44 5.95 -4.33 16.01
C GLU A 44 5.10 -5.58 16.32
N TRP A 45 5.15 -6.59 15.47
CA TRP A 45 4.39 -7.83 15.68
C TRP A 45 5.09 -8.81 16.62
N ASN A 46 6.32 -8.53 17.07
CA ASN A 46 7.08 -9.35 18.00
C ASN A 46 7.13 -10.84 17.60
N ASN A 47 7.45 -11.12 16.33
CA ASN A 47 7.48 -12.45 15.73
C ASN A 47 6.13 -13.19 15.71
N ASN A 48 5.01 -12.49 15.90
CA ASN A 48 3.68 -13.05 15.73
C ASN A 48 3.22 -12.93 14.27
N VAL A 49 3.12 -14.06 13.56
CA VAL A 49 2.66 -14.08 12.17
C VAL A 49 1.16 -13.80 12.05
N ASP A 50 0.36 -14.09 13.08
CA ASP A 50 -1.10 -13.94 13.03
C ASP A 50 -1.53 -12.48 12.86
N MET A 51 -0.65 -11.54 13.24
CA MET A 51 -0.85 -10.10 13.03
C MET A 51 -1.06 -9.73 11.55
N ILE A 52 -0.69 -10.60 10.61
CA ILE A 52 -0.96 -10.44 9.18
C ILE A 52 -2.46 -10.38 8.85
N TYR A 53 -3.30 -11.08 9.64
CA TYR A 53 -4.75 -11.09 9.46
C TYR A 53 -5.41 -9.86 10.08
N GLU A 54 -4.76 -9.26 11.08
CA GLU A 54 -5.21 -8.05 11.76
C GLU A 54 -4.70 -6.76 11.07
N THR A 55 -3.72 -6.87 10.18
CA THR A 55 -3.06 -5.71 9.54
C THR A 55 -3.48 -5.52 8.09
N ASN A 56 -3.86 -4.28 7.73
CA ASN A 56 -4.11 -3.91 6.34
C ASN A 56 -2.89 -3.23 5.72
N TYR A 57 -2.26 -3.88 4.74
CA TYR A 57 -1.08 -3.36 4.05
C TYR A 57 -1.26 -1.97 3.44
N PHE A 58 -2.43 -1.67 2.86
CA PHE A 58 -2.68 -0.36 2.28
C PHE A 58 -2.79 0.76 3.34
N LYS A 59 -3.23 0.43 4.55
CA LYS A 59 -3.21 1.37 5.69
C LYS A 59 -1.78 1.63 6.16
N VAL A 60 -0.96 0.57 6.25
CA VAL A 60 0.47 0.66 6.58
C VAL A 60 1.21 1.58 5.59
N LEU A 61 0.91 1.49 4.29
CA LEU A 61 1.51 2.34 3.26
C LEU A 61 1.18 3.84 3.42
N LYS A 62 -0.03 4.19 3.88
CA LYS A 62 -0.47 5.58 4.00
C LYS A 62 0.05 6.30 5.25
N LYS A 63 0.84 5.62 6.09
CA LYS A 63 1.59 6.18 7.24
C LYS A 63 0.78 7.02 8.23
N ASN A 64 -0.54 6.79 8.33
CA ASN A 64 -1.45 7.67 9.11
C ASN A 64 -2.54 6.96 9.92
N GLU A 65 -2.49 5.64 10.12
CA GLU A 65 -3.27 5.03 11.20
C GLU A 65 -2.29 4.29 12.11
N LYS A 66 -2.12 4.83 13.33
CA LYS A 66 -1.57 4.07 14.45
C LYS A 66 -2.45 2.83 14.58
N ILE A 67 -1.84 1.65 14.47
CA ILE A 67 -2.42 0.40 14.94
C ILE A 67 -2.65 0.54 16.46
#